data_AF-A0A5S6QU88-F1
#
_entry.id   AF-A0A5S6QU88-F1
#
_cell.length_a   1.000
_cell.length_b   1.000
_cell.length_c   1.000
_cell.angle_alpha   90.00
_cell.angle_beta   90.00
_cell.angle_gamma   90.00
#
_symmetry.space_group_name_H-M   'P 1'
#
loop_
_entity.id
_entity.type
_entity.pdbx_description
1 polymer ?
#
loop_
_entity_poly.entity_id
_entity_poly.type
_entity_poly.pdbx_seq_one_letter_code
_entity_poly.pdbx_strand_id
1 'polypeptide(L)'
;MYKIVGPYCGVFKWLYECAPFRQDLPNRPLDLLPYYHGRVKYEVVAQRLSRTGDFLLYDKGEDEVSLAVLIQDEFVDCVQIEIYCNDDHNFWIFPSDEQYKYSTIDALIRSHVNLGTAIKISESNTVRLERAITSPAFWNSIRTEGTVDPTDLKYFHEITAQDALELLCKNGDFIIKPSEESGEDLDLLVKWNGEVKTLHGLCKTATDYVYPLAKDTSDVPVEHVVSLDNYLKSCILCQQPINGVLLKRPIFQSMVNAHTVDVTEEQIDLIEAIRMIEINEPGEVPTFRCELIRRFLNCRAPRPTHSLLYFHGCITRGDAQALLQNDGEFLLFFDTDVGKLYAVLHKVKDKVAHYYYREVKIDQHDGTVSIEEVSLPVRCTTVEEAIALYQVHNLMVQGEAQASVIAYDNLEYPVINRTLQRDIMLDMYTFLHNVSYHHSCLSDEQLAKMLPQEGDYLLRTNDNEETVLCVKWNEQIHKLPLPSSGSDGNYALPHSDPTLPDEWCPTLDGLLKTHVLCQIPYKGVIMRKAVRRIQDF
;
A
#
# COMPACT_ATOMS: atom_id res chain seq x y z
N MET A 1 -9.84 -0.84 22.84
CA MET A 1 -10.46 -1.59 21.73
C MET A 1 -10.02 -0.90 20.44
N TYR A 2 -8.82 -1.24 19.95
CA TYR A 2 -8.11 -0.43 18.96
C TYR A 2 -8.46 -0.88 17.54
N LYS A 3 -9.18 -0.01 16.79
CA LYS A 3 -9.36 -0.13 15.35
C LYS A 3 -8.03 0.23 14.68
N ILE A 4 -7.23 -0.78 14.38
CA ILE A 4 -5.92 -0.66 13.70
C ILE A 4 -6.16 -0.12 12.29
N VAL A 5 -5.64 1.07 11.97
CA VAL A 5 -5.67 1.68 10.63
C VAL A 5 -4.24 1.87 10.12
N GLY A 6 -4.06 1.64 8.82
CA GLY A 6 -2.90 2.00 8.00
C GLY A 6 -2.55 0.88 7.02
N PRO A 7 -1.64 1.07 6.03
CA PRO A 7 -1.19 2.33 5.40
C PRO A 7 -0.89 2.19 3.87
N TYR A 8 -1.77 2.44 2.90
CA TYR A 8 -1.61 1.98 1.47
C TYR A 8 -1.27 0.48 1.19
N CYS A 9 -0.83 -0.29 2.19
CA CYS A 9 -1.47 -1.54 2.65
C CYS A 9 -2.71 -1.27 3.55
N GLY A 10 -3.06 0.01 3.68
CA GLY A 10 -4.21 0.59 4.39
C GLY A 10 -5.11 1.42 3.51
N VAL A 11 -4.95 1.29 2.20
CA VAL A 11 -6.12 1.30 1.35
C VAL A 11 -6.97 0.07 1.68
N PHE A 12 -6.37 -1.08 2.05
CA PHE A 12 -7.14 -2.32 2.13
C PHE A 12 -8.12 -2.41 3.30
N LYS A 13 -7.82 -1.90 4.49
CA LYS A 13 -8.82 -1.98 5.57
C LYS A 13 -10.03 -1.07 5.33
N TRP A 14 -9.83 0.11 4.73
CA TRP A 14 -10.91 1.08 4.45
C TRP A 14 -11.56 0.95 3.07
N LEU A 15 -10.95 0.25 2.12
CA LEU A 15 -11.63 -0.20 0.91
C LEU A 15 -12.78 -1.15 1.23
N TYR A 16 -12.65 -1.91 2.33
CA TYR A 16 -13.67 -2.83 2.81
C TYR A 16 -14.53 -2.25 3.95
N GLU A 17 -14.02 -1.29 4.75
CA GLU A 17 -14.80 -0.67 5.85
C GLU A 17 -15.66 0.55 5.43
N CYS A 18 -15.51 1.10 4.23
CA CYS A 18 -16.35 2.22 3.75
C CYS A 18 -17.02 1.93 2.39
N ALA A 19 -18.27 1.47 2.53
CA ALA A 19 -19.33 1.28 1.55
C ALA A 19 -19.26 0.01 0.65
N PRO A 20 -20.34 -0.79 0.60
CA PRO A 20 -20.30 -2.24 0.32
C PRO A 20 -20.47 -2.60 -1.16
N PHE A 21 -20.05 -1.74 -2.10
CA PHE A 21 -20.31 -1.94 -3.54
C PHE A 21 -19.19 -1.41 -4.44
N ARG A 22 -17.93 -1.62 -4.09
CA ARG A 22 -16.82 -1.18 -4.94
C ARG A 22 -16.57 -2.11 -6.13
N GLN A 23 -17.52 -2.13 -7.06
CA GLN A 23 -17.29 -2.57 -8.46
C GLN A 23 -16.45 -1.55 -9.24
N ASP A 24 -16.06 -0.44 -8.61
CA ASP A 24 -15.26 0.64 -9.16
C ASP A 24 -13.74 0.42 -9.01
N LEU A 25 -13.29 -0.76 -8.58
CA LEU A 25 -11.88 -1.10 -8.45
C LEU A 25 -11.49 -2.30 -9.31
N PRO A 26 -10.27 -2.31 -9.88
CA PRO A 26 -9.78 -3.43 -10.66
C PRO A 26 -9.62 -4.69 -9.78
N ASN A 27 -9.70 -5.84 -10.44
CA ASN A 27 -9.41 -7.13 -9.81
C ASN A 27 -7.90 -7.31 -9.63
N ARG A 28 -7.52 -7.99 -8.56
CA ARG A 28 -6.13 -8.40 -8.30
C ARG A 28 -5.92 -9.86 -8.71
N PRO A 29 -4.75 -10.17 -9.29
CA PRO A 29 -4.30 -11.55 -9.40
C PRO A 29 -4.19 -12.20 -8.01
N LEU A 30 -4.50 -13.50 -7.92
CA LEU A 30 -4.48 -14.31 -6.70
C LEU A 30 -3.16 -14.19 -5.93
N ASP A 31 -2.02 -14.28 -6.62
CA ASP A 31 -0.68 -14.23 -6.00
C ASP A 31 -0.31 -12.86 -5.43
N LEU A 32 -1.10 -11.83 -5.75
CA LEU A 32 -0.96 -10.47 -5.25
C LEU A 32 -2.06 -10.08 -4.26
N LEU A 33 -2.93 -11.02 -3.88
CA LEU A 33 -3.90 -10.82 -2.80
C LEU A 33 -3.17 -10.81 -1.45
N PRO A 34 -3.35 -9.75 -0.62
CA PRO A 34 -2.69 -9.66 0.68
C PRO A 34 -3.06 -10.78 1.64
N TYR A 35 -4.22 -11.41 1.43
CA TYR A 35 -4.76 -12.49 2.26
C TYR A 35 -4.62 -13.87 1.61
N TYR A 36 -3.88 -13.98 0.51
CA TYR A 36 -3.45 -15.27 -0.03
C TYR A 36 -2.12 -15.69 0.62
N HIS A 37 -2.13 -16.87 1.23
CA HIS A 37 -1.04 -17.40 2.03
C HIS A 37 -0.13 -18.34 1.24
N GLY A 38 -0.44 -18.62 -0.03
CA GLY A 38 0.29 -19.59 -0.85
C GLY A 38 -0.03 -21.03 -0.45
N ARG A 39 0.83 -21.96 -0.91
CA ARG A 39 0.77 -23.37 -0.54
C ARG A 39 1.32 -23.58 0.86
N VAL A 40 0.42 -23.86 1.81
CA VAL A 40 0.76 -23.99 3.23
C VAL A 40 -0.13 -25.06 3.88
N LYS A 41 0.44 -25.83 4.81
CA LYS A 41 -0.31 -26.82 5.59
C LYS A 41 -1.42 -26.18 6.43
N TYR A 42 -2.55 -26.89 6.55
CA TYR A 42 -3.74 -26.43 7.28
C TYR A 42 -3.41 -25.99 8.70
N GLU A 43 -2.61 -26.77 9.44
CA GLU A 43 -2.31 -26.51 10.85
C GLU A 43 -1.60 -25.17 11.06
N VAL A 44 -0.78 -24.76 10.10
CA VAL A 44 -0.01 -23.51 10.14
C VAL A 44 -0.89 -22.31 9.80
N VAL A 45 -1.81 -22.45 8.84
CA VAL A 45 -2.69 -21.33 8.47
C VAL A 45 -3.85 -21.16 9.45
N ALA A 46 -4.35 -22.24 10.04
CA ALA A 46 -5.42 -22.19 11.03
C ALA A 46 -5.02 -21.39 12.29
N GLN A 47 -3.78 -21.55 12.77
CA GLN A 47 -3.26 -20.80 13.92
C GLN A 47 -3.20 -19.28 13.72
N ARG A 48 -3.29 -18.81 12.47
CA ARG A 48 -3.27 -17.36 12.14
C ARG A 48 -4.63 -16.69 12.32
N LEU A 49 -5.69 -17.49 12.42
CA LEU A 49 -7.05 -17.02 12.63
C LEU A 49 -7.32 -16.92 14.14
N SER A 50 -7.89 -15.80 14.59
CA SER A 50 -7.94 -15.48 16.03
C SER A 50 -9.29 -14.99 16.54
N ARG A 51 -10.13 -14.44 15.66
CA ARG A 51 -11.47 -13.96 16.00
C ARG A 51 -12.46 -14.46 14.97
N THR A 52 -13.68 -14.73 15.41
CA THR A 52 -14.80 -15.07 14.53
C THR A 52 -14.86 -14.12 13.34
N GLY A 53 -15.05 -14.70 12.14
CA GLY A 53 -15.09 -13.95 10.88
C GLY A 53 -13.72 -13.57 10.31
N ASP A 54 -12.62 -13.91 10.99
CA ASP A 54 -11.29 -13.88 10.39
C ASP A 54 -11.22 -14.86 9.24
N PHE A 55 -10.66 -14.47 8.11
CA PHE A 55 -10.51 -15.35 6.97
C PHE A 55 -9.20 -15.15 6.20
N LEU A 56 -8.79 -16.19 5.47
CA LEU A 56 -7.64 -16.16 4.56
C LEU A 56 -7.86 -17.12 3.38
N LEU A 57 -7.09 -16.94 2.32
CA LEU A 57 -6.98 -17.87 1.19
C LEU A 57 -5.67 -18.65 1.26
N TYR A 58 -5.69 -19.92 0.90
CA TYR A 58 -4.47 -20.71 0.76
C TYR A 58 -4.65 -21.85 -0.26
N ASP A 59 -3.53 -22.35 -0.77
CA ASP A 59 -3.48 -23.56 -1.59
C ASP A 59 -3.26 -24.76 -0.66
N LYS A 60 -4.27 -25.64 -0.58
CA LYS A 60 -4.24 -26.89 0.20
C LYS A 60 -3.70 -28.07 -0.60
N GLY A 61 -3.40 -27.87 -1.87
CA GLY A 61 -2.90 -28.88 -2.78
C GLY A 61 -1.47 -29.32 -2.45
N GLU A 62 -1.20 -30.63 -2.51
CA GLU A 62 0.16 -31.17 -2.42
C GLU A 62 0.83 -31.18 -3.81
N ASP A 63 0.16 -31.80 -4.79
CA ASP A 63 0.64 -31.94 -6.18
C ASP A 63 -0.05 -30.97 -7.15
N GLU A 64 -1.36 -30.84 -7.05
CA GLU A 64 -2.19 -29.95 -7.90
C GLU A 64 -2.77 -28.81 -7.07
N VAL A 65 -2.90 -27.61 -7.66
CA VAL A 65 -3.46 -26.45 -6.96
C VAL A 65 -4.90 -26.72 -6.56
N SER A 66 -5.18 -26.55 -5.27
CA SER A 66 -6.53 -26.67 -4.71
C SER A 66 -6.75 -25.51 -3.75
N LEU A 67 -7.57 -24.55 -4.15
CA LEU A 67 -7.75 -23.31 -3.40
C LEU A 67 -8.88 -23.43 -2.39
N ALA A 68 -8.66 -22.86 -1.21
CA ALA A 68 -9.66 -22.82 -0.16
C ALA A 68 -9.68 -21.47 0.57
N VAL A 69 -10.88 -21.09 1.01
CA VAL A 69 -11.10 -20.08 2.04
C VAL A 69 -11.10 -20.76 3.39
N LEU A 70 -10.28 -20.29 4.33
CA LEU A 70 -10.32 -20.70 5.72
C LEU A 70 -10.90 -19.57 6.56
N ILE A 71 -11.86 -19.87 7.43
CA ILE A 71 -12.62 -18.88 8.21
C ILE A 71 -12.66 -19.32 9.68
N GLN A 72 -12.43 -18.40 10.62
CA GLN A 72 -12.62 -18.65 12.04
C GLN A 72 -14.11 -18.68 12.38
N ASP A 73 -14.55 -19.80 12.93
CA ASP A 73 -15.87 -19.95 13.50
C ASP A 73 -15.85 -19.68 15.01
N GLU A 74 -16.99 -19.30 15.59
CA GLU A 74 -17.12 -19.10 17.04
C GLU A 74 -17.10 -20.43 17.80
N PHE A 75 -17.52 -21.54 17.18
CA PHE A 75 -17.77 -22.82 17.82
C PHE A 75 -16.91 -23.99 17.31
N VAL A 76 -16.42 -23.94 16.06
CA VAL A 76 -15.79 -25.07 15.35
C VAL A 76 -14.32 -24.79 14.97
N ASP A 77 -13.61 -23.97 15.75
CA ASP A 77 -12.26 -23.46 15.45
C ASP A 77 -12.19 -22.83 14.04
N CYS A 78 -11.93 -23.61 12.99
CA CYS A 78 -11.84 -23.13 11.62
C CYS A 78 -12.73 -23.93 10.64
N VAL A 79 -13.38 -23.21 9.74
CA VAL A 79 -14.20 -23.74 8.64
C VAL A 79 -13.46 -23.53 7.34
N GLN A 80 -13.27 -24.61 6.60
CA GLN A 80 -12.60 -24.61 5.31
C GLN A 80 -13.63 -24.79 4.19
N ILE A 81 -13.55 -23.97 3.16
CA ILE A 81 -14.45 -23.99 2.01
C ILE A 81 -13.63 -23.98 0.73
N GLU A 82 -13.89 -24.92 -0.16
CA GLU A 82 -13.20 -25.02 -1.45
C GLU A 82 -13.66 -23.94 -2.41
N ILE A 83 -12.73 -23.45 -3.22
CA ILE A 83 -13.01 -22.58 -4.36
C ILE A 83 -12.89 -23.45 -5.62
N TYR A 84 -13.98 -23.52 -6.37
CA TYR A 84 -14.05 -24.27 -7.61
C TYR A 84 -13.87 -23.34 -8.80
N CYS A 85 -13.39 -23.90 -9.91
CA CYS A 85 -13.28 -23.25 -11.20
C CYS A 85 -13.95 -24.15 -12.25
N ASN A 86 -14.78 -23.57 -13.12
CA ASN A 86 -15.43 -24.30 -14.21
C ASN A 86 -14.64 -24.21 -15.53
N ASP A 87 -15.09 -24.92 -16.56
CA ASP A 87 -14.45 -24.96 -17.89
C ASP A 87 -14.40 -23.58 -18.59
N ASP A 88 -15.27 -22.65 -18.18
CA ASP A 88 -15.31 -21.27 -18.67
C ASP A 88 -14.41 -20.32 -17.83
N HIS A 89 -13.53 -20.86 -16.98
CA HIS A 89 -12.65 -20.12 -16.08
C HIS A 89 -13.38 -19.20 -15.06
N ASN A 90 -14.59 -19.59 -14.64
CA ASN A 90 -15.33 -18.87 -13.61
C ASN A 90 -15.20 -19.54 -12.25
N PHE A 91 -14.97 -18.72 -11.23
CA PHE A 91 -14.77 -19.14 -9.85
C PHE A 91 -16.05 -19.10 -9.03
N TRP A 92 -16.23 -20.08 -8.16
CA TRP A 92 -17.37 -20.16 -7.26
C TRP A 92 -17.06 -20.88 -5.95
N ILE A 93 -17.80 -20.55 -4.90
CA ILE A 93 -17.76 -21.25 -3.60
C ILE A 93 -19.08 -22.00 -3.37
N PHE A 94 -20.21 -21.39 -3.75
CA PHE A 94 -21.52 -22.04 -3.75
C PHE A 94 -22.07 -22.20 -5.18
N PRO A 95 -22.91 -23.21 -5.46
CA PRO A 95 -23.50 -23.37 -6.80
C PRO A 95 -24.32 -22.13 -7.25
N SER A 96 -24.84 -21.35 -6.31
CA SER A 96 -25.50 -20.07 -6.60
C SER A 96 -24.56 -18.99 -7.13
N ASP A 97 -23.26 -19.13 -6.92
CA ASP A 97 -22.27 -18.14 -7.37
C ASP A 97 -22.00 -18.27 -8.88
N GLU A 98 -22.22 -19.46 -9.46
CA GLU A 98 -22.01 -19.73 -10.89
C GLU A 98 -22.82 -18.79 -11.80
N GLN A 99 -24.00 -18.34 -11.34
CA GLN A 99 -24.84 -17.40 -12.10
C GLN A 99 -24.19 -16.02 -12.29
N TYR A 100 -23.24 -15.65 -11.42
CA TYR A 100 -22.55 -14.36 -11.45
C TYR A 100 -21.26 -14.38 -12.26
N LYS A 101 -20.77 -15.57 -12.64
CA LYS A 101 -19.62 -15.75 -13.54
C LYS A 101 -18.39 -14.92 -13.11
N TYR A 102 -17.94 -15.10 -11.88
CA TYR A 102 -16.75 -14.40 -11.39
C TYR A 102 -15.51 -14.88 -12.13
N SER A 103 -14.90 -14.02 -12.92
CA SER A 103 -13.69 -14.33 -13.70
C SER A 103 -12.38 -14.20 -12.91
N THR A 104 -12.47 -13.78 -11.63
CA THR A 104 -11.34 -13.70 -10.69
C THR A 104 -11.79 -14.07 -9.28
N ILE A 105 -10.86 -14.59 -8.49
CA ILE A 105 -11.08 -14.94 -7.09
C ILE A 105 -11.28 -13.67 -6.26
N ASP A 106 -10.56 -12.59 -6.57
CA ASP A 106 -10.76 -11.30 -5.90
C ASP A 106 -12.21 -10.79 -6.06
N ALA A 107 -12.81 -10.91 -7.26
CA ALA A 107 -14.19 -10.51 -7.48
C ALA A 107 -15.17 -11.36 -6.66
N LEU A 108 -14.96 -12.67 -6.62
CA LEU A 108 -15.75 -13.62 -5.83
C LEU A 108 -15.69 -13.29 -4.34
N ILE A 109 -14.50 -13.18 -3.77
CA ILE A 109 -14.30 -12.92 -2.33
C ILE A 109 -14.84 -11.54 -1.96
N ARG A 110 -14.57 -10.50 -2.77
CA ARG A 110 -15.09 -9.15 -2.52
C ARG A 110 -16.61 -9.13 -2.53
N SER A 111 -17.26 -9.87 -3.43
CA SER A 111 -18.71 -9.98 -3.44
C SER A 111 -19.26 -10.56 -2.13
N HIS A 112 -18.66 -11.64 -1.62
CA HIS A 112 -19.09 -12.27 -0.37
C HIS A 112 -18.86 -11.39 0.87
N VAL A 113 -17.72 -10.70 0.95
CA VAL A 113 -17.43 -9.72 2.02
C VAL A 113 -18.43 -8.57 1.97
N ASN A 114 -18.68 -8.02 0.78
CA ASN A 114 -19.55 -6.86 0.56
C ASN A 114 -21.02 -7.14 0.87
N LEU A 115 -21.53 -8.30 0.42
CA LEU A 115 -22.91 -8.71 0.67
C LEU A 115 -23.12 -9.22 2.10
N GLY A 116 -22.04 -9.43 2.87
CA GLY A 116 -22.09 -10.04 4.19
C GLY A 116 -22.72 -11.44 4.14
N THR A 117 -22.43 -12.19 3.07
CA THR A 117 -23.07 -13.48 2.79
C THR A 117 -22.89 -14.41 3.98
N ALA A 118 -24.02 -14.85 4.55
CA ALA A 118 -24.02 -15.83 5.64
C ALA A 118 -23.74 -17.22 5.06
N ILE A 119 -22.59 -17.78 5.40
CA ILE A 119 -22.16 -19.11 5.00
C ILE A 119 -22.68 -20.11 6.03
N LYS A 120 -23.62 -20.96 5.61
CA LYS A 120 -24.24 -21.95 6.49
C LYS A 120 -23.34 -23.19 6.64
N ILE A 121 -22.83 -23.40 7.85
CA ILE A 121 -22.00 -24.58 8.20
C ILE A 121 -22.88 -25.72 8.71
N SER A 122 -23.91 -25.39 9.48
CA SER A 122 -24.89 -26.34 10.02
C SER A 122 -26.27 -25.69 10.11
N GLU A 123 -27.30 -26.43 10.57
CA GLU A 123 -28.66 -25.88 10.70
C GLU A 123 -28.75 -24.63 11.58
N SER A 124 -27.88 -24.52 12.58
CA SER A 124 -27.88 -23.45 13.58
C SER A 124 -26.61 -22.57 13.56
N ASN A 125 -25.64 -22.85 12.69
CA ASN A 125 -24.37 -22.13 12.66
C ASN A 125 -24.09 -21.51 11.29
N THR A 126 -23.70 -20.24 11.30
CA THR A 126 -23.36 -19.45 10.11
C THR A 126 -22.14 -18.59 10.37
N VAL A 127 -21.21 -18.54 9.42
CA VAL A 127 -20.06 -17.63 9.44
C VAL A 127 -20.14 -16.60 8.32
N ARG A 128 -19.31 -15.56 8.42
CA ARG A 128 -19.18 -14.51 7.41
C ARG A 128 -17.70 -14.19 7.20
N LEU A 129 -17.37 -13.72 6.00
CA LEU A 129 -16.07 -13.17 5.70
C LEU A 129 -16.04 -11.71 6.20
N GLU A 130 -15.46 -11.48 7.38
CA GLU A 130 -15.45 -10.14 8.00
C GLU A 130 -14.06 -9.50 7.96
N ARG A 131 -13.01 -10.24 8.34
CA ARG A 131 -11.65 -9.71 8.44
C ARG A 131 -10.63 -10.58 7.73
N ALA A 132 -10.15 -10.10 6.59
CA ALA A 132 -9.05 -10.73 5.88
C ALA A 132 -7.76 -10.68 6.70
N ILE A 133 -7.14 -11.84 6.94
CA ILE A 133 -5.84 -11.94 7.60
C ILE A 133 -4.75 -11.80 6.55
N THR A 134 -3.80 -10.90 6.81
CA THR A 134 -2.71 -10.61 5.88
C THR A 134 -1.64 -11.69 5.97
N SER A 135 -1.15 -12.14 4.81
CA SER A 135 -0.11 -13.16 4.72
C SER A 135 1.20 -12.62 5.29
N PRO A 136 2.00 -13.46 5.98
CA PRO A 136 3.31 -13.05 6.48
C PRO A 136 4.24 -12.56 5.36
N ALA A 137 4.19 -13.16 4.18
CA ALA A 137 5.01 -12.74 3.03
C ALA A 137 4.71 -11.29 2.62
N PHE A 138 3.42 -10.94 2.54
CA PHE A 138 3.01 -9.56 2.28
C PHE A 138 3.39 -8.63 3.44
N TRP A 139 3.11 -9.04 4.68
CA TRP A 139 3.40 -8.23 5.85
C TRP A 139 4.90 -7.93 6.02
N ASN A 140 5.76 -8.93 5.83
CA ASN A 140 7.22 -8.80 5.88
C ASN A 140 7.77 -7.83 4.83
N SER A 141 7.04 -7.60 3.74
CA SER A 141 7.44 -6.66 2.69
C SER A 141 7.35 -5.21 3.13
N ILE A 142 6.47 -4.88 4.09
CA ILE A 142 6.23 -3.51 4.58
C ILE A 142 6.59 -3.31 6.05
N ARG A 143 6.72 -4.39 6.80
CA ARG A 143 7.07 -4.36 8.21
C ARG A 143 8.55 -4.01 8.33
N THR A 144 8.84 -3.03 9.18
CA THR A 144 10.20 -2.65 9.55
C THR A 144 10.73 -3.61 10.61
N GLU A 145 12.03 -3.86 10.64
CA GLU A 145 12.76 -4.70 11.59
C GLU A 145 13.29 -3.88 12.78
N GLY A 146 13.38 -2.56 12.61
CA GLY A 146 13.74 -1.59 13.66
C GLY A 146 15.17 -1.66 14.14
N THR A 147 16.03 -2.24 13.31
CA THR A 147 17.48 -2.12 13.40
C THR A 147 17.92 -0.81 12.76
N VAL A 148 18.90 -0.16 13.37
CA VAL A 148 19.55 1.04 12.82
C VAL A 148 20.73 0.64 11.94
N ASP A 149 21.46 -0.40 12.35
CA ASP A 149 22.51 -1.01 11.55
C ASP A 149 21.88 -1.84 10.41
N PRO A 150 22.17 -1.50 9.14
CA PRO A 150 21.64 -2.28 8.03
C PRO A 150 22.19 -3.71 7.95
N THR A 151 23.33 -4.01 8.56
CA THR A 151 23.92 -5.37 8.55
C THR A 151 23.12 -6.37 9.39
N ASP A 152 22.34 -5.89 10.36
CA ASP A 152 21.44 -6.68 11.19
C ASP A 152 20.11 -7.04 10.49
N LEU A 153 19.86 -6.49 9.29
CA LEU A 153 18.60 -6.75 8.57
C LEU A 153 18.57 -8.18 8.03
N LYS A 154 17.42 -8.86 8.15
CA LYS A 154 17.25 -10.25 7.67
C LYS A 154 17.45 -10.44 6.16
N TYR A 155 17.40 -9.35 5.40
CA TYR A 155 17.67 -9.30 3.95
C TYR A 155 19.01 -8.66 3.59
N PHE A 156 19.93 -8.55 4.54
CA PHE A 156 21.35 -8.34 4.29
C PHE A 156 22.01 -9.64 3.87
N HIS A 157 22.80 -9.65 2.81
CA HIS A 157 23.47 -10.85 2.29
C HIS A 157 24.93 -10.56 1.96
N GLU A 158 25.80 -11.48 2.35
CA GLU A 158 27.23 -11.45 1.98
C GLU A 158 27.45 -12.34 0.74
N ILE A 159 26.80 -12.00 -0.38
CA ILE A 159 26.85 -12.80 -1.61
C ILE A 159 27.36 -11.98 -2.80
N THR A 160 27.80 -12.66 -3.85
CA THR A 160 28.17 -12.01 -5.10
C THR A 160 26.92 -11.58 -5.88
N ALA A 161 27.07 -10.64 -6.82
CA ALA A 161 25.97 -10.26 -7.71
C ALA A 161 25.48 -11.44 -8.58
N GLN A 162 26.37 -12.40 -8.87
CA GLN A 162 26.04 -13.60 -9.63
C GLN A 162 25.14 -14.54 -8.83
N ASP A 163 25.42 -14.75 -7.55
CA ASP A 163 24.60 -15.60 -6.67
C ASP A 163 23.20 -14.98 -6.44
N ALA A 164 23.12 -13.65 -6.46
CA ALA A 164 21.84 -12.94 -6.36
C ALA A 164 20.88 -13.25 -7.53
N LEU A 165 21.38 -13.65 -8.71
CA LEU A 165 20.54 -14.02 -9.85
C LEU A 165 19.69 -15.26 -9.56
N GLU A 166 20.20 -16.18 -8.75
CA GLU A 166 19.50 -17.41 -8.37
C GLU A 166 18.45 -17.15 -7.27
N LEU A 167 18.68 -16.12 -6.45
CA LEU A 167 17.78 -15.75 -5.33
C LEU A 167 16.65 -14.82 -5.74
N LEU A 168 16.92 -13.85 -6.61
CA LEU A 168 15.95 -12.80 -6.97
C LEU A 168 15.09 -13.26 -8.15
N CYS A 169 14.00 -13.97 -7.86
CA CYS A 169 13.16 -14.60 -8.87
C CYS A 169 12.16 -13.65 -9.51
N LYS A 170 11.53 -12.77 -8.72
CA LYS A 170 10.40 -11.92 -9.15
C LYS A 170 10.80 -10.46 -9.28
N ASN A 171 10.13 -9.73 -10.16
CA ASN A 171 10.35 -8.28 -10.28
C ASN A 171 10.04 -7.56 -8.96
N GLY A 172 11.01 -6.79 -8.48
CA GLY A 172 10.97 -6.09 -7.19
C GLY A 172 11.41 -6.94 -6.01
N ASP A 173 11.85 -8.18 -6.22
CA ASP A 173 12.64 -8.91 -5.21
C ASP A 173 13.97 -8.20 -5.01
N PHE A 174 14.37 -7.99 -3.76
CA PHE A 174 15.61 -7.28 -3.46
C PHE A 174 16.33 -7.81 -2.21
N ILE A 175 17.62 -7.49 -2.15
CA ILE A 175 18.53 -7.71 -1.02
C ILE A 175 19.48 -6.52 -0.90
N ILE A 176 20.09 -6.34 0.28
CA ILE A 176 21.19 -5.40 0.48
C ILE A 176 22.48 -6.17 0.76
N LYS A 177 23.62 -5.60 0.38
CA LYS A 177 24.95 -6.19 0.62
C LYS A 177 26.03 -5.12 0.77
N PRO A 178 27.24 -5.46 1.26
CA PRO A 178 28.39 -4.57 1.21
C PRO A 178 28.68 -4.14 -0.24
N SER A 179 28.98 -2.85 -0.44
CA SER A 179 29.35 -2.36 -1.76
C SER A 179 30.73 -2.87 -2.16
N GLU A 180 30.85 -3.31 -3.41
CA GLU A 180 32.13 -3.74 -3.99
C GLU A 180 32.99 -2.55 -4.43
N GLU A 181 32.36 -1.38 -4.66
CA GLU A 181 33.04 -0.16 -5.13
C GLU A 181 33.52 0.72 -3.97
N SER A 182 32.81 0.68 -2.83
CA SER A 182 33.08 1.50 -1.64
C SER A 182 32.96 0.65 -0.38
N GLY A 183 34.06 0.49 0.35
CA GLY A 183 34.10 -0.40 1.53
C GLY A 183 33.24 0.04 2.71
N GLU A 184 32.63 1.23 2.68
CA GLU A 184 31.76 1.76 3.73
C GLU A 184 30.28 1.84 3.32
N ASP A 185 29.97 1.64 2.03
CA ASP A 185 28.61 1.77 1.49
C ASP A 185 27.92 0.42 1.32
N LEU A 186 26.60 0.48 1.12
CA LEU A 186 25.76 -0.66 0.82
C LEU A 186 25.22 -0.55 -0.60
N ASP A 187 25.20 -1.69 -1.28
CA ASP A 187 24.56 -1.85 -2.58
C ASP A 187 23.19 -2.51 -2.40
N LEU A 188 22.22 -2.08 -3.19
CA LEU A 188 20.90 -2.68 -3.30
C LEU A 188 20.80 -3.46 -4.61
N LEU A 189 20.62 -4.77 -4.50
CA LEU A 189 20.40 -5.63 -5.66
C LEU A 189 18.92 -5.91 -5.79
N VAL A 190 18.38 -5.69 -6.98
CA VAL A 190 16.95 -5.85 -7.27
C VAL A 190 16.75 -6.56 -8.61
N LYS A 191 15.85 -7.55 -8.64
CA LYS A 191 15.39 -8.13 -9.91
C LYS A 191 14.40 -7.19 -10.55
N TRP A 192 14.69 -6.74 -11.77
CA TRP A 192 13.84 -5.83 -12.50
C TRP A 192 13.94 -6.07 -14.01
N ASN A 193 12.78 -6.27 -14.65
CA ASN A 193 12.66 -6.52 -16.09
C ASN A 193 13.54 -7.70 -16.58
N GLY A 194 13.62 -8.76 -15.78
CA GLY A 194 14.38 -9.97 -16.14
C GLY A 194 15.87 -9.91 -15.81
N GLU A 195 16.40 -8.77 -15.37
CA GLU A 195 17.80 -8.57 -15.01
C GLU A 195 17.96 -8.26 -13.52
N VAL A 196 19.12 -8.55 -12.94
CA VAL A 196 19.47 -8.04 -11.60
C VAL A 196 20.21 -6.72 -11.77
N LYS A 197 19.65 -5.66 -11.18
CA LYS A 197 20.24 -4.33 -11.17
C LYS A 197 20.89 -4.07 -9.82
N THR A 198 22.07 -3.48 -9.84
CA THR A 198 22.76 -3.00 -8.64
C THR A 198 22.60 -1.49 -8.56
N LEU A 199 22.07 -1.02 -7.43
CA LEU A 199 22.05 0.40 -7.09
C LEU A 199 23.12 0.65 -6.04
N HIS A 200 24.17 1.35 -6.46
CA HIS A 200 25.31 1.67 -5.61
C HIS A 200 25.06 2.86 -4.71
N GLY A 201 25.75 2.89 -3.56
CA GLY A 201 25.80 4.06 -2.71
C GLY A 201 24.44 4.43 -2.13
N LEU A 202 23.78 3.48 -1.45
CA LEU A 202 22.63 3.79 -0.59
C LEU A 202 23.10 4.58 0.65
N CYS A 203 23.59 5.79 0.41
CA CYS A 203 24.17 6.63 1.44
C CYS A 203 23.11 7.51 2.09
N LYS A 204 23.32 7.75 3.38
CA LYS A 204 22.63 8.81 4.11
C LYS A 204 23.05 10.17 3.53
N THR A 205 22.22 11.19 3.66
CA THR A 205 22.65 12.54 3.32
C THR A 205 23.93 12.91 4.07
N ALA A 206 24.89 13.51 3.37
CA ALA A 206 26.22 13.81 3.90
C ALA A 206 26.21 14.76 5.12
N THR A 207 25.11 15.46 5.35
CA THR A 207 24.98 16.44 6.43
C THR A 207 24.37 15.86 7.71
N ASP A 208 23.50 14.84 7.64
CA ASP A 208 22.60 14.53 8.76
C ASP A 208 22.36 13.05 9.05
N TYR A 209 23.06 12.12 8.37
CA TYR A 209 22.93 10.69 8.61
C TYR A 209 21.48 10.14 8.51
N VAL A 210 20.65 10.72 7.63
CA VAL A 210 19.25 10.33 7.38
C VAL A 210 18.98 10.01 5.91
N TYR A 211 17.85 9.34 5.64
CA TYR A 211 17.35 9.04 4.30
C TYR A 211 16.14 9.94 3.98
N PRO A 212 16.15 10.67 2.85
CA PRO A 212 15.04 11.53 2.45
C PRO A 212 13.89 10.69 1.89
N LEU A 213 12.67 11.00 2.30
CA LEU A 213 11.46 10.44 1.69
C LEU A 213 11.07 11.24 0.44
N ALA A 214 10.39 10.57 -0.50
CA ALA A 214 9.91 11.19 -1.72
C ALA A 214 8.93 12.35 -1.45
N LYS A 215 8.86 13.31 -2.38
CA LYS A 215 7.83 14.36 -2.39
C LYS A 215 7.32 14.60 -3.80
N ASP A 216 6.01 14.83 -3.92
CA ASP A 216 5.35 15.04 -5.22
C ASP A 216 5.43 16.49 -5.72
N THR A 217 5.65 17.46 -4.83
CA THR A 217 5.65 18.90 -5.13
C THR A 217 6.78 19.60 -4.39
N SER A 218 7.31 20.68 -4.95
CA SER A 218 8.30 21.54 -4.27
C SER A 218 7.76 22.15 -2.97
N ASP A 219 6.45 22.35 -2.90
CA ASP A 219 5.77 23.11 -1.84
C ASP A 219 5.72 22.34 -0.52
N VAL A 220 5.69 21.00 -0.58
CA VAL A 220 5.72 20.15 0.61
C VAL A 220 7.18 19.97 1.06
N PRO A 221 7.47 20.13 2.37
CA PRO A 221 8.82 19.94 2.89
C PRO A 221 9.31 18.49 2.72
N VAL A 222 10.63 18.31 2.61
CA VAL A 222 11.24 16.98 2.54
C VAL A 222 11.26 16.37 3.93
N GLU A 223 10.66 15.21 4.09
CA GLU A 223 10.68 14.42 5.32
C GLU A 223 11.82 13.41 5.28
N HIS A 224 12.26 12.94 6.44
CA HIS A 224 13.42 12.06 6.55
C HIS A 224 13.15 10.90 7.51
N VAL A 225 13.89 9.80 7.30
CA VAL A 225 13.90 8.64 8.20
C VAL A 225 15.33 8.27 8.58
N VAL A 226 15.50 7.71 9.77
CA VAL A 226 16.82 7.48 10.37
C VAL A 226 17.47 6.14 10.00
N SER A 227 16.69 5.18 9.48
CA SER A 227 17.16 3.84 9.11
C SER A 227 16.89 3.52 7.65
N LEU A 228 17.78 2.71 7.07
CA LEU A 228 17.66 2.26 5.68
C LEU A 228 16.39 1.41 5.50
N ASP A 229 16.07 0.57 6.49
CA ASP A 229 14.85 -0.24 6.48
C ASP A 229 13.58 0.62 6.40
N ASN A 230 13.46 1.67 7.22
CA ASN A 230 12.34 2.61 7.11
C ASN A 230 12.25 3.23 5.71
N TYR A 231 13.39 3.60 5.12
CA TYR A 231 13.44 4.17 3.77
C TYR A 231 12.96 3.17 2.71
N LEU A 232 13.58 1.98 2.64
CA LEU A 232 13.24 0.97 1.63
C LEU A 232 11.79 0.51 1.77
N LYS A 233 11.31 0.28 2.99
CA LYS A 233 9.92 -0.11 3.28
C LYS A 233 8.94 1.02 2.97
N SER A 234 9.31 2.29 3.19
CA SER A 234 8.50 3.44 2.77
C SER A 234 8.38 3.50 1.24
N CYS A 235 9.47 3.24 0.50
CA CYS A 235 9.46 3.15 -0.95
C CYS A 235 8.55 2.02 -1.45
N ILE A 236 8.57 0.84 -0.81
CA ILE A 236 7.63 -0.25 -1.13
C ILE A 236 6.18 0.19 -0.86
N LEU A 237 5.95 0.76 0.32
CA LEU A 237 4.62 1.13 0.79
C LEU A 237 3.95 2.20 -0.09
N CYS A 238 4.75 3.14 -0.57
CA CYS A 238 4.32 4.27 -1.38
C CYS A 238 4.56 4.06 -2.87
N GLN A 239 5.04 2.88 -3.27
CA GLN A 239 5.35 2.52 -4.65
C GLN A 239 6.28 3.54 -5.31
N GLN A 240 7.27 4.01 -4.57
CA GLN A 240 8.20 5.04 -5.03
C GLN A 240 9.41 4.40 -5.72
N PRO A 241 9.70 4.78 -6.98
CA PRO A 241 10.83 4.23 -7.69
C PRO A 241 12.15 4.75 -7.14
N ILE A 242 13.14 3.88 -7.06
CA ILE A 242 14.53 4.22 -6.75
C ILE A 242 15.33 4.00 -8.03
N ASN A 243 15.84 5.07 -8.66
CA ASN A 243 16.59 4.98 -9.92
C ASN A 243 15.91 4.10 -10.99
N GLY A 244 14.59 4.26 -11.16
CA GLY A 244 13.82 3.54 -12.19
C GLY A 244 13.44 2.09 -11.87
N VAL A 245 13.63 1.63 -10.63
CA VAL A 245 13.17 0.31 -10.16
C VAL A 245 12.16 0.44 -9.01
N LEU A 246 11.24 -0.53 -8.88
CA LEU A 246 10.35 -0.61 -7.72
C LEU A 246 10.70 -1.80 -6.86
N LEU A 247 10.76 -1.56 -5.55
CA LEU A 247 10.91 -2.61 -4.56
C LEU A 247 9.54 -3.18 -4.22
N LYS A 248 9.48 -4.49 -4.03
CA LYS A 248 8.25 -5.19 -3.62
C LYS A 248 8.48 -6.11 -2.45
N ARG A 249 9.54 -6.92 -2.49
CA ARG A 249 9.73 -8.00 -1.52
C ARG A 249 11.21 -8.16 -1.13
N PRO A 250 11.55 -8.05 0.16
CA PRO A 250 12.88 -8.41 0.63
C PRO A 250 13.04 -9.93 0.58
N ILE A 251 14.21 -10.41 0.18
CA ILE A 251 14.55 -11.84 0.29
C ILE A 251 15.35 -12.07 1.56
N PHE A 252 14.80 -12.83 2.49
CA PHE A 252 15.45 -13.10 3.78
C PHE A 252 16.46 -14.24 3.68
N GLN A 253 17.55 -14.16 4.46
CA GLN A 253 18.56 -15.23 4.54
C GLN A 253 17.95 -16.60 4.88
N SER A 254 16.91 -16.63 5.74
CA SER A 254 16.20 -17.86 6.12
C SER A 254 15.51 -18.55 4.92
N MET A 255 15.17 -17.80 3.86
CA MET A 255 14.57 -18.35 2.65
C MET A 255 15.61 -19.01 1.72
N VAL A 256 16.89 -18.65 1.85
CA VAL A 256 18.00 -19.20 1.06
C VAL A 256 18.42 -20.58 1.58
N ASN A 257 18.40 -20.77 2.90
CA ASN A 257 18.83 -22.02 3.55
C ASN A 257 17.77 -23.14 3.53
N ALA A 258 16.63 -22.94 2.84
CA ALA A 258 15.46 -23.81 2.89
C ALA A 258 15.59 -25.19 2.17
N HIS A 259 16.79 -25.62 1.77
CA HIS A 259 17.02 -27.02 1.38
C HIS A 259 17.18 -27.96 2.59
N THR A 260 17.29 -27.42 3.80
CA THR A 260 17.24 -28.16 5.05
C THR A 260 16.80 -27.19 6.13
N VAL A 261 15.57 -27.33 6.64
CA VAL A 261 15.15 -27.04 8.04
C VAL A 261 13.62 -27.00 8.07
N ASP A 262 13.05 -27.84 8.95
CA ASP A 262 11.68 -27.74 9.40
C ASP A 262 11.41 -26.31 9.90
N VAL A 263 10.40 -25.67 9.32
CA VAL A 263 9.93 -24.33 9.71
C VAL A 263 9.49 -24.40 11.17
N THR A 264 10.39 -24.03 12.08
CA THR A 264 10.06 -23.77 13.47
C THR A 264 9.70 -22.30 13.58
N GLU A 265 8.46 -22.10 14.02
CA GLU A 265 7.77 -20.84 14.13
C GLU A 265 8.40 -19.94 15.20
N GLU A 266 8.92 -18.78 14.80
CA GLU A 266 9.01 -17.63 15.69
C GLU A 266 7.71 -16.81 15.56
N GLN A 267 6.64 -17.34 16.16
CA GLN A 267 5.35 -16.65 16.29
C GLN A 267 4.78 -16.72 17.71
N ILE A 268 5.58 -16.52 18.74
CA ILE A 268 5.06 -16.16 20.07
C ILE A 268 6.04 -15.18 20.70
N ASP A 269 5.65 -13.90 20.80
CA ASP A 269 6.13 -12.93 21.80
C ASP A 269 5.59 -11.50 21.58
N LEU A 270 4.79 -11.25 20.54
CA LEU A 270 4.32 -9.88 20.26
C LEU A 270 3.29 -9.38 21.29
N ILE A 271 2.39 -10.25 21.79
CA ILE A 271 1.34 -9.85 22.75
C ILE A 271 1.91 -9.69 24.17
N GLU A 272 2.96 -10.43 24.50
CA GLU A 272 3.61 -10.40 25.82
C GLU A 272 4.65 -9.26 25.90
N ALA A 273 5.38 -8.98 24.81
CA ALA A 273 6.25 -7.80 24.69
C ALA A 273 5.46 -6.46 24.64
N ILE A 274 4.19 -6.49 24.25
CA ILE A 274 3.25 -5.34 24.34
C ILE A 274 2.89 -5.04 25.80
N ARG A 275 2.92 -6.02 26.71
CA ARG A 275 2.58 -5.86 28.13
C ARG A 275 3.77 -5.48 29.02
N MET A 276 5.00 -5.79 28.60
CA MET A 276 6.19 -5.76 29.49
C MET A 276 6.99 -4.45 29.50
N ILE A 277 6.67 -3.43 28.69
CA ILE A 277 7.38 -2.14 28.75
C ILE A 277 6.67 -1.21 29.74
N GLU A 278 6.88 -1.48 31.02
CA GLU A 278 6.82 -0.45 32.05
C GLU A 278 7.99 0.52 31.86
N ILE A 279 7.67 1.80 31.94
CA ILE A 279 8.56 2.97 31.83
C ILE A 279 9.76 2.76 32.76
N ASN A 280 10.93 2.40 32.23
CA ASN A 280 12.19 2.47 33.00
C ASN A 280 13.38 2.92 32.13
N GLU A 281 13.91 4.04 32.61
CA GLU A 281 15.23 4.67 32.45
C GLU A 281 15.73 5.25 31.11
N PRO A 282 16.29 6.50 31.15
CA PRO A 282 16.75 7.23 29.98
C PRO A 282 18.23 6.93 29.71
N GLY A 283 18.51 5.89 28.91
CA GLY A 283 19.89 5.47 28.62
C GLY A 283 20.20 5.15 27.16
N GLU A 284 19.26 4.57 26.40
CA GLU A 284 19.50 4.14 25.01
C GLU A 284 18.52 4.82 24.04
N VAL A 285 18.85 6.06 23.71
CA VAL A 285 17.92 7.03 23.13
C VAL A 285 17.50 6.74 21.67
N PRO A 286 18.33 6.18 20.75
CA PRO A 286 17.90 5.93 19.36
C PRO A 286 17.02 4.68 19.17
N THR A 287 17.39 3.57 19.79
CA THR A 287 16.73 2.26 19.62
C THR A 287 15.35 2.25 20.28
N PHE A 288 15.24 2.82 21.49
CA PHE A 288 13.96 2.99 22.18
C PHE A 288 12.98 3.90 21.42
N ARG A 289 13.49 4.94 20.74
CA ARG A 289 12.69 5.83 19.87
C ARG A 289 12.15 5.10 18.65
N CYS A 290 13.00 4.35 17.95
CA CYS A 290 12.58 3.57 16.78
C CYS A 290 11.50 2.56 17.14
N GLU A 291 11.61 1.92 18.30
CA GLU A 291 10.65 0.91 18.75
C GLU A 291 9.28 1.50 19.15
N LEU A 292 9.24 2.66 19.83
CA LEU A 292 7.99 3.36 20.14
C LEU A 292 7.27 3.83 18.87
N ILE A 293 7.99 4.48 17.95
CA ILE A 293 7.44 4.94 16.68
C ILE A 293 6.96 3.75 15.83
N ARG A 294 7.74 2.67 15.77
CA ARG A 294 7.32 1.42 15.13
C ARG A 294 6.01 0.96 15.70
N ARG A 295 5.84 0.92 17.02
CA ARG A 295 4.57 0.49 17.64
C ARG A 295 3.40 1.38 17.24
N PHE A 296 3.57 2.71 17.21
CA PHE A 296 2.51 3.63 16.77
C PHE A 296 2.07 3.38 15.33
N LEU A 297 3.03 3.07 14.46
CA LEU A 297 2.76 2.74 13.05
C LEU A 297 2.43 1.26 12.81
N ASN A 298 2.26 0.45 13.87
CA ASN A 298 2.07 -1.00 13.80
C ASN A 298 3.21 -1.72 13.04
N CYS A 299 4.44 -1.36 13.37
CA CYS A 299 5.70 -1.81 12.81
C CYS A 299 5.84 -1.54 11.31
N ARG A 300 5.18 -0.51 10.76
CA ARG A 300 5.29 -0.16 9.33
C ARG A 300 6.16 1.08 9.18
N ALA A 301 6.81 1.20 8.02
CA ALA A 301 7.53 2.42 7.70
C ALA A 301 6.58 3.61 7.53
N PRO A 302 7.02 4.82 7.87
CA PRO A 302 6.23 6.03 7.66
C PRO A 302 6.09 6.34 6.17
N ARG A 303 4.97 6.94 5.81
CA ARG A 303 4.66 7.48 4.49
C ARG A 303 5.00 8.97 4.46
N PRO A 304 5.56 9.47 3.36
CA PRO A 304 5.68 10.91 3.15
C PRO A 304 4.29 11.55 3.06
N THR A 305 4.23 12.84 3.36
CA THR A 305 3.03 13.67 3.49
C THR A 305 2.10 13.56 2.28
N HIS A 306 2.66 13.65 1.07
CA HIS A 306 1.89 13.55 -0.17
C HIS A 306 1.19 12.18 -0.35
N SER A 307 1.75 11.14 0.29
CA SER A 307 1.22 9.77 0.28
C SER A 307 0.31 9.48 1.49
N LEU A 308 -0.07 10.49 2.31
CA LEU A 308 -1.00 10.29 3.41
C LEU A 308 -2.45 10.31 2.91
N LEU A 309 -3.25 9.35 3.38
CA LEU A 309 -4.65 9.20 2.99
C LEU A 309 -5.51 10.42 3.30
N TYR A 310 -5.12 11.20 4.29
CA TYR A 310 -5.83 12.39 4.77
C TYR A 310 -5.13 13.69 4.38
N PHE A 311 -4.16 13.64 3.45
CA PHE A 311 -3.60 14.82 2.82
C PHE A 311 -4.36 15.16 1.53
N HIS A 312 -4.88 16.39 1.46
CA HIS A 312 -5.74 16.86 0.36
C HIS A 312 -5.02 17.76 -0.65
N GLY A 313 -3.68 17.77 -0.61
CA GLY A 313 -2.87 18.55 -1.55
C GLY A 313 -2.83 20.04 -1.19
N CYS A 314 -2.59 20.86 -2.22
CA CYS A 314 -2.55 22.32 -2.12
C CYS A 314 -3.95 22.89 -2.38
N ILE A 315 -4.66 23.30 -1.33
CA ILE A 315 -6.03 23.82 -1.39
C ILE A 315 -6.20 25.04 -0.49
N THR A 316 -7.29 25.80 -0.67
CA THR A 316 -7.60 26.93 0.20
C THR A 316 -8.23 26.45 1.52
N ARG A 317 -8.23 27.31 2.54
CA ARG A 317 -8.94 27.03 3.80
C ARG A 317 -10.43 26.76 3.61
N GLY A 318 -11.07 27.45 2.67
CA GLY A 318 -12.50 27.29 2.39
C GLY A 318 -12.81 25.90 1.83
N ASP A 319 -11.99 25.43 0.88
CA ASP A 319 -12.12 24.09 0.31
C ASP A 319 -11.87 23.01 1.38
N ALA A 320 -10.87 23.21 2.24
CA ALA A 320 -10.59 22.30 3.35
C ALA A 320 -11.78 22.19 4.34
N GLN A 321 -12.44 23.31 4.66
CA GLN A 321 -13.64 23.31 5.51
C GLN A 321 -14.81 22.55 4.88
N ALA A 322 -15.01 22.69 3.57
CA ALA A 322 -16.11 22.03 2.85
C ALA A 322 -15.98 20.50 2.85
N LEU A 323 -14.78 19.97 3.07
CA LEU A 323 -14.51 18.53 3.15
C LEU A 323 -14.78 17.95 4.55
N LEU A 324 -14.83 18.79 5.58
CA LEU A 324 -15.07 18.39 6.98
C LEU A 324 -16.56 18.52 7.32
N GLN A 325 -17.26 17.40 7.42
CA GLN A 325 -18.71 17.33 7.57
C GLN A 325 -19.16 16.94 8.98
N ASN A 326 -18.41 16.07 9.65
CA ASN A 326 -18.78 15.50 10.95
C ASN A 326 -17.88 16.01 12.08
N ASP A 327 -18.40 15.97 13.31
CA ASP A 327 -17.64 16.31 14.52
C ASP A 327 -16.47 15.34 14.71
N GLY A 328 -15.28 15.87 15.03
CA GLY A 328 -14.07 15.06 15.21
C GLY A 328 -13.30 14.76 13.93
N GLU A 329 -13.80 15.22 12.78
CA GLU A 329 -13.10 15.04 11.51
C GLU A 329 -11.88 15.95 11.40
N PHE A 330 -10.80 15.42 10.84
CA PHE A 330 -9.60 16.20 10.54
C PHE A 330 -9.02 15.85 9.17
N LEU A 331 -8.23 16.77 8.63
CA LEU A 331 -7.42 16.52 7.43
C LEU A 331 -6.14 17.37 7.42
N LEU A 332 -5.20 16.99 6.55
CA LEU A 332 -4.00 17.75 6.24
C LEU A 332 -4.13 18.42 4.87
N PHE A 333 -3.62 19.64 4.75
CA PHE A 333 -3.51 20.32 3.46
C PHE A 333 -2.41 21.37 3.48
N PHE A 334 -1.85 21.68 2.31
CA PHE A 334 -0.97 22.82 2.13
C PHE A 334 -1.82 24.03 1.74
N ASP A 335 -1.83 25.05 2.61
CA ASP A 335 -2.61 26.27 2.41
C ASP A 335 -1.94 27.14 1.34
N THR A 336 -2.59 27.30 0.19
CA THR A 336 -2.07 28.06 -0.95
C THR A 336 -1.95 29.55 -0.68
N ASP A 337 -2.72 30.09 0.26
CA ASP A 337 -2.73 31.52 0.56
C ASP A 337 -1.59 31.89 1.52
N VAL A 338 -1.22 30.96 2.40
CA VAL A 338 -0.23 31.18 3.47
C VAL A 338 1.11 30.48 3.20
N GLY A 339 1.13 29.49 2.30
CA GLY A 339 2.33 28.73 1.96
C GLY A 339 2.80 27.80 3.10
N LYS A 340 1.86 27.19 3.82
CA LYS A 340 2.14 26.37 5.01
C LYS A 340 1.32 25.10 5.05
N LEU A 341 1.89 24.04 5.62
CA LEU A 341 1.19 22.79 5.89
C LEU A 341 0.34 22.92 7.16
N TYR A 342 -0.94 22.59 7.08
CA TYR A 342 -1.86 22.64 8.21
C TYR A 342 -2.54 21.29 8.45
N ALA A 343 -2.72 20.97 9.73
CA ALA A 343 -3.78 20.09 10.21
C ALA A 343 -4.99 20.95 10.55
N VAL A 344 -6.15 20.62 9.99
CA VAL A 344 -7.42 21.26 10.33
C VAL A 344 -8.37 20.24 10.95
N LEU A 345 -9.00 20.63 12.06
CA LEU A 345 -9.96 19.84 12.80
C LEU A 345 -11.32 20.54 12.81
N HIS A 346 -12.40 19.79 12.61
CA HIS A 346 -13.77 20.25 12.73
C HIS A 346 -14.41 19.78 14.03
N LYS A 347 -14.98 20.72 14.78
CA LYS A 347 -15.76 20.44 15.99
C LYS A 347 -17.04 21.25 16.06
N VAL A 348 -18.10 20.61 16.53
CA VAL A 348 -19.40 21.20 16.75
C VAL A 348 -19.58 21.45 18.25
N LYS A 349 -19.53 22.72 18.66
CA LYS A 349 -19.81 23.15 20.04
C LYS A 349 -21.05 24.03 20.04
N ASP A 350 -21.99 23.77 20.95
CA ASP A 350 -23.23 24.55 21.07
C ASP A 350 -24.01 24.71 19.73
N LYS A 351 -23.98 23.66 18.89
CA LYS A 351 -24.57 23.64 17.53
C LYS A 351 -23.91 24.59 16.52
N VAL A 352 -22.70 25.08 16.82
CA VAL A 352 -21.89 25.90 15.93
C VAL A 352 -20.67 25.09 15.48
N ALA A 353 -20.42 25.08 14.17
CA ALA A 353 -19.23 24.48 13.60
C ALA A 353 -18.02 25.38 13.82
N HIS A 354 -16.94 24.82 14.36
CA HIS A 354 -15.67 25.47 14.57
C HIS A 354 -14.57 24.70 13.85
N TYR A 355 -13.68 25.44 13.19
CA TYR A 355 -12.53 24.90 12.48
C TYR A 355 -11.24 25.38 13.13
N TYR A 356 -10.38 24.42 13.45
CA TYR A 356 -9.19 24.60 14.25
C TYR A 356 -7.97 24.29 13.39
N TYR A 357 -7.21 25.32 13.03
CA TYR A 357 -6.03 25.17 12.17
C TYR A 357 -4.76 25.11 13.01
N ARG A 358 -3.89 24.12 12.74
CA ARG A 358 -2.56 24.03 13.34
C ARG A 358 -1.50 23.79 12.29
N GLU A 359 -0.49 24.65 12.30
CA GLU A 359 0.65 24.55 11.41
C GLU A 359 1.45 23.31 11.79
N VAL A 360 1.75 22.48 10.80
CA VAL A 360 2.69 21.37 10.94
C VAL A 360 4.07 21.92 10.61
N LYS A 361 4.90 22.09 11.65
CA LYS A 361 6.25 22.63 11.53
C LYS A 361 7.26 21.50 11.35
N ILE A 362 8.18 21.69 10.43
CA ILE A 362 9.37 20.84 10.29
C ILE A 362 10.59 21.69 10.63
N ASP A 363 11.30 21.31 11.68
CA ASP A 363 12.54 21.96 12.08
C ASP A 363 13.62 21.76 11.01
N GLN A 364 14.22 22.85 10.55
CA GLN A 364 15.19 22.80 9.45
C GLN A 364 16.57 22.30 9.86
N HIS A 365 16.90 22.33 11.15
CA HIS A 365 18.22 21.94 11.66
C HIS A 365 18.27 20.43 11.88
N ASP A 366 17.14 19.85 12.24
CA ASP A 366 17.13 18.50 12.79
C ASP A 366 16.00 17.63 12.20
N GLY A 367 15.15 18.20 11.34
CA GLY A 367 14.09 17.50 10.64
C GLY A 367 12.91 17.09 11.53
N THR A 368 12.84 17.57 12.78
CA THR A 368 11.75 17.22 13.69
C THR A 368 10.43 17.78 13.22
N VAL A 369 9.41 16.92 13.15
CA VAL A 369 8.05 17.30 12.83
C VAL A 369 7.24 17.52 14.09
N SER A 370 6.53 18.65 14.17
CA SER A 370 5.67 19.00 15.29
C SER A 370 4.38 19.68 14.82
N ILE A 371 3.26 19.39 15.50
CA ILE A 371 1.95 20.04 15.27
C ILE A 371 1.71 21.14 16.32
N GLU A 372 2.33 21.02 17.49
CA GLU A 372 2.35 22.02 18.55
C GLU A 372 3.77 22.22 19.10
N GLU A 373 4.00 23.36 19.75
CA GLU A 373 5.25 23.67 20.47
C GLU A 373 5.37 22.95 21.83
N VAL A 374 4.50 21.97 22.10
CA VAL A 374 4.61 21.12 23.27
C VAL A 374 5.81 20.19 23.09
N SER A 375 6.64 20.06 24.12
CA SER A 375 7.72 19.07 24.14
C SER A 375 7.13 17.66 24.00
N LEU A 376 7.22 17.10 22.80
CA LEU A 376 6.77 15.73 22.55
C LEU A 376 7.68 14.76 23.32
N PRO A 377 7.12 13.67 23.89
CA PRO A 377 7.92 12.66 24.57
C PRO A 377 8.87 11.91 23.61
N VAL A 378 8.55 11.95 22.31
CA VAL A 378 9.30 11.31 21.23
C VAL A 378 9.46 12.31 20.09
N ARG A 379 10.65 12.37 19.52
CA ARG A 379 10.95 13.16 18.33
C ARG A 379 10.47 12.43 17.09
N CYS A 380 9.50 13.01 16.39
CA CYS A 380 9.00 12.52 15.09
C CYS A 380 9.82 13.15 13.96
N THR A 381 10.14 12.41 12.91
CA THR A 381 10.82 12.92 11.70
C THR A 381 9.92 12.91 10.47
N THR A 382 8.69 12.41 10.61
CA THR A 382 7.64 12.49 9.59
C THR A 382 6.31 12.96 10.19
N VAL A 383 5.45 13.50 9.33
CA VAL A 383 4.08 13.92 9.65
C VAL A 383 3.22 12.72 10.04
N GLU A 384 3.41 11.55 9.42
CA GLU A 384 2.66 10.35 9.84
C GLU A 384 2.96 9.96 11.27
N GLU A 385 4.25 9.96 11.66
CA GLU A 385 4.66 9.67 13.03
C GLU A 385 4.06 10.66 14.02
N ALA A 386 4.08 11.95 13.69
CA ALA A 386 3.48 12.99 14.52
C ALA A 386 1.98 12.77 14.69
N ILE A 387 1.23 12.53 13.61
CA ILE A 387 -0.22 12.26 13.68
C ILE A 387 -0.50 10.99 14.50
N ALA A 388 0.25 9.90 14.27
CA ALA A 388 0.08 8.65 14.99
C ALA A 388 0.35 8.82 16.49
N LEU A 389 1.38 9.58 16.86
CA LEU A 389 1.67 9.91 18.26
C LEU A 389 0.49 10.63 18.92
N TYR A 390 -0.07 11.65 18.25
CA TYR A 390 -1.23 12.40 18.76
C TYR A 390 -2.45 11.49 18.94
N GLN A 391 -2.69 10.58 18.00
CA GLN A 391 -3.79 9.62 18.07
C GLN A 391 -3.62 8.59 19.20
N VAL A 392 -2.43 7.99 19.34
CA VAL A 392 -2.17 6.95 20.32
C VAL A 392 -2.24 7.49 21.75
N HIS A 393 -1.71 8.70 21.95
CA HIS A 393 -1.66 9.34 23.26
C HIS A 393 -2.85 10.26 23.56
N ASN A 394 -3.83 10.36 22.64
CA ASN A 394 -4.94 11.31 22.76
C ASN A 394 -4.46 12.72 23.09
N LEU A 395 -3.42 13.18 22.39
CA LEU A 395 -2.89 14.52 22.55
C LEU A 395 -3.85 15.51 21.91
N MET A 396 -4.13 16.58 22.64
CA MET A 396 -5.06 17.60 22.21
C MET A 396 -4.35 18.62 21.32
N VAL A 397 -5.05 19.07 20.28
CA VAL A 397 -4.56 20.03 19.31
C VAL A 397 -5.20 21.41 19.55
N GLN A 398 -4.34 22.36 19.90
CA GLN A 398 -4.45 23.80 20.05
C GLN A 398 -5.43 24.69 19.27
N GLY A 399 -6.03 24.37 18.12
CA GLY A 399 -6.38 25.36 17.05
C GLY A 399 -6.76 26.84 17.34
N GLU A 400 -6.36 27.76 16.45
CA GLU A 400 -6.95 29.10 16.40
C GLU A 400 -8.33 28.98 15.75
N ALA A 401 -9.39 29.19 16.52
CA ALA A 401 -10.71 29.41 15.93
C ALA A 401 -10.78 30.82 15.35
N GLN A 402 -11.61 31.00 14.31
CA GLN A 402 -11.96 32.31 13.73
C GLN A 402 -12.52 33.34 14.74
N ALA A 403 -12.73 32.95 16.01
CA ALA A 403 -13.31 33.77 17.08
C ALA A 403 -12.50 33.76 18.40
N SER A 404 -11.18 33.57 18.37
CA SER A 404 -10.31 33.71 19.57
C SER A 404 -10.51 32.67 20.68
N VAL A 405 -11.24 31.57 20.41
CA VAL A 405 -11.46 30.47 21.35
C VAL A 405 -10.42 29.39 21.11
N ILE A 406 -9.58 29.13 22.10
CA ILE A 406 -8.70 27.95 22.12
C ILE A 406 -9.56 26.74 22.47
N ALA A 407 -9.54 25.71 21.63
CA ALA A 407 -10.11 24.41 21.98
C ALA A 407 -9.01 23.36 21.98
N TYR A 408 -9.23 22.36 22.82
CA TYR A 408 -8.41 21.18 22.95
C TYR A 408 -9.22 19.99 22.43
N ASP A 409 -8.72 19.31 21.42
CA ASP A 409 -9.36 18.08 20.95
C ASP A 409 -8.43 17.17 20.15
N ASN A 410 -8.84 15.92 19.98
CA ASN A 410 -8.02 14.86 19.42
C ASN A 410 -8.22 14.72 17.90
N LEU A 411 -7.17 14.27 17.21
CA LEU A 411 -7.21 13.95 15.77
C LEU A 411 -7.84 12.56 15.55
N GLU A 412 -9.15 12.45 15.70
CA GLU A 412 -9.81 11.14 15.80
C GLU A 412 -10.22 10.55 14.45
N TYR A 413 -10.90 11.33 13.60
CA TYR A 413 -11.51 10.82 12.36
C TYR A 413 -10.87 11.46 11.10
N PRO A 414 -9.88 10.80 10.46
CA PRO A 414 -9.26 11.36 9.26
C PRO A 414 -10.24 11.37 8.08
N VAL A 415 -10.41 12.52 7.42
CA VAL A 415 -11.14 12.62 6.15
C VAL A 415 -10.24 12.12 5.03
N ILE A 416 -10.64 11.00 4.43
CA ILE A 416 -9.87 10.35 3.36
C ILE A 416 -9.99 11.14 2.06
N ASN A 417 -8.85 11.52 1.50
CA ASN A 417 -8.75 12.07 0.17
C ASN A 417 -9.04 10.98 -0.87
N ARG A 418 -10.24 11.04 -1.45
CA ARG A 418 -10.68 10.10 -2.49
C ARG A 418 -9.94 10.30 -3.83
N THR A 419 -9.31 11.45 -4.04
CA THR A 419 -8.56 11.69 -5.29
C THR A 419 -7.28 10.86 -5.36
N LEU A 420 -6.71 10.44 -4.22
CA LEU A 420 -5.56 9.52 -4.18
C LEU A 420 -5.88 8.13 -4.77
N GLN A 421 -7.17 7.77 -4.86
CA GLN A 421 -7.63 6.52 -5.46
C GLN A 421 -8.07 6.69 -6.92
N ARG A 422 -8.10 7.93 -7.43
CA ARG A 422 -8.63 8.24 -8.77
C ARG A 422 -7.88 7.49 -9.89
N ASP A 423 -6.61 7.19 -9.67
CA ASP A 423 -5.78 6.48 -10.65
C ASP A 423 -6.03 4.97 -10.70
N ILE A 424 -6.71 4.41 -9.70
CA ILE A 424 -7.10 2.99 -9.64
C ILE A 424 -8.62 2.79 -9.75
N MET A 425 -9.42 3.86 -9.77
CA MET A 425 -10.86 3.75 -10.00
C MET A 425 -11.16 3.43 -11.47
N LEU A 426 -12.06 2.47 -11.68
CA LEU A 426 -12.57 2.10 -12.99
C LEU A 426 -13.51 3.17 -13.55
N ASP A 427 -13.42 3.43 -14.84
CA ASP A 427 -14.36 4.32 -15.53
C ASP A 427 -15.68 3.58 -15.82
N MET A 428 -16.79 4.14 -15.36
CA MET A 428 -18.12 3.61 -15.67
C MET A 428 -18.36 3.74 -17.19
N TYR A 429 -18.76 2.65 -17.87
CA TYR A 429 -19.02 2.52 -19.31
C TYR A 429 -17.78 2.24 -20.20
N THR A 430 -17.36 0.98 -20.23
CA THR A 430 -16.09 0.50 -20.81
C THR A 430 -16.15 0.17 -22.30
N PHE A 431 -16.37 1.18 -23.15
CA PHE A 431 -15.86 1.14 -24.53
C PHE A 431 -14.51 1.86 -24.57
N LEU A 432 -13.54 1.34 -25.34
CA LEU A 432 -12.17 1.85 -25.42
C LEU A 432 -12.08 3.38 -25.56
N HIS A 433 -12.97 3.98 -26.35
CA HIS A 433 -12.96 5.42 -26.63
C HIS A 433 -13.55 6.30 -25.53
N ASN A 434 -14.25 5.68 -24.56
CA ASN A 434 -14.94 6.38 -23.48
C ASN A 434 -14.13 6.43 -22.19
N VAL A 435 -12.98 5.76 -22.12
CA VAL A 435 -12.10 5.88 -20.95
C VAL A 435 -11.53 7.29 -20.89
N SER A 436 -11.54 7.87 -19.69
CA SER A 436 -11.25 9.28 -19.40
C SER A 436 -9.83 9.69 -19.76
N TYR A 437 -8.92 8.72 -19.90
CA TYR A 437 -7.51 8.90 -20.24
C TYR A 437 -7.16 8.40 -21.65
N HIS A 438 -8.15 8.05 -22.48
CA HIS A 438 -7.94 7.96 -23.93
C HIS A 438 -7.93 9.37 -24.49
N HIS A 439 -6.98 9.72 -25.33
CA HIS A 439 -6.91 10.98 -26.04
C HIS A 439 -6.92 10.69 -27.54
N SER A 440 -7.56 11.56 -28.31
CA SER A 440 -7.48 11.52 -29.78
C SER A 440 -6.07 11.90 -30.25
N CYS A 441 -5.89 12.19 -31.55
CA CYS A 441 -4.60 12.53 -32.14
C CYS A 441 -3.83 13.63 -31.36
N LEU A 442 -2.93 13.22 -30.46
CA LEU A 442 -1.97 14.10 -29.78
C LEU A 442 -0.65 14.08 -30.53
N SER A 443 -0.05 15.23 -30.80
CA SER A 443 1.33 15.28 -31.28
C SER A 443 2.30 14.78 -30.21
N ASP A 444 3.51 14.39 -30.60
CA ASP A 444 4.54 13.98 -29.64
C ASP A 444 4.95 15.11 -28.69
N GLU A 445 4.89 16.36 -29.14
CA GLU A 445 5.12 17.54 -28.28
C GLU A 445 4.04 17.72 -27.22
N GLN A 446 2.76 17.49 -27.59
CA GLN A 446 1.65 17.52 -26.63
C GLN A 446 1.77 16.37 -25.63
N LEU A 447 2.12 15.19 -26.11
CA LEU A 447 2.35 14.01 -25.27
C LEU A 447 3.44 14.27 -24.22
N ALA A 448 4.55 14.89 -24.62
CA ALA A 448 5.63 15.25 -23.70
C ALA A 448 5.24 16.25 -22.62
N LYS A 449 4.32 17.18 -22.92
CA LYS A 449 3.77 18.11 -21.94
C LYS A 449 2.77 17.45 -20.98
N MET A 450 2.04 16.45 -21.47
CA MET A 450 0.99 15.77 -20.72
C MET A 450 1.50 14.66 -19.81
N LEU A 451 2.68 14.10 -20.06
CA LEU A 451 3.31 13.06 -19.24
C LEU A 451 4.57 13.60 -18.53
N PRO A 452 4.42 14.56 -17.58
CA PRO A 452 5.56 15.18 -16.91
C PRO A 452 6.28 14.24 -15.92
N GLN A 453 5.58 13.26 -15.34
CA GLN A 453 6.11 12.44 -14.25
C GLN A 453 6.28 10.96 -14.64
N GLU A 454 7.22 10.30 -13.97
CA GLU A 454 7.46 8.87 -14.10
C GLU A 454 6.22 8.06 -13.69
N GLY A 455 5.76 7.21 -14.60
CA GLY A 455 4.54 6.42 -14.46
C GLY A 455 3.26 7.12 -14.91
N ASP A 456 3.31 8.38 -15.35
CA ASP A 456 2.19 9.01 -16.04
C ASP A 456 1.88 8.23 -17.32
N TYR A 457 0.61 7.92 -17.54
CA TYR A 457 0.17 7.19 -18.72
C TYR A 457 -1.15 7.71 -19.31
N LEU A 458 -1.32 7.51 -20.61
CA LEU A 458 -2.57 7.76 -21.33
C LEU A 458 -2.67 6.84 -22.56
N LEU A 459 -3.87 6.71 -23.13
CA LEU A 459 -4.04 6.07 -24.43
C LEU A 459 -4.11 7.13 -25.53
N ARG A 460 -3.50 6.88 -26.68
CA ARG A 460 -3.55 7.78 -27.84
C ARG A 460 -3.93 7.02 -29.10
N THR A 461 -4.81 7.58 -29.93
CA THR A 461 -5.02 7.08 -31.30
C THR A 461 -3.97 7.72 -32.22
N ASN A 462 -3.16 6.91 -32.90
CA ASN A 462 -2.16 7.38 -33.86
C ASN A 462 -2.80 7.71 -35.22
N ASP A 463 -2.00 8.24 -36.16
CA ASP A 463 -2.47 8.62 -37.50
C ASP A 463 -2.94 7.43 -38.35
N ASN A 464 -2.58 6.19 -37.95
CA ASN A 464 -3.03 4.95 -38.58
C ASN A 464 -4.31 4.38 -37.93
N GLU A 465 -5.01 5.18 -37.11
CA GLU A 465 -6.19 4.79 -36.34
C GLU A 465 -5.95 3.68 -35.29
N GLU A 466 -4.69 3.36 -34.99
CA GLU A 466 -4.34 2.40 -33.95
C GLU A 466 -4.24 3.09 -32.59
N THR A 467 -4.88 2.50 -31.58
CA THR A 467 -4.72 2.98 -30.20
C THR A 467 -3.45 2.39 -29.59
N VAL A 468 -2.61 3.26 -29.02
CA VAL A 468 -1.38 2.90 -28.31
C VAL A 468 -1.42 3.39 -26.88
N LEU A 469 -0.77 2.65 -25.98
CA LEU A 469 -0.53 3.06 -24.60
C LEU A 469 0.75 3.88 -24.55
N CYS A 470 0.68 5.11 -24.07
CA CYS A 470 1.83 5.99 -23.88
C CYS A 470 2.15 6.10 -22.39
N VAL A 471 3.39 5.85 -22.01
CA VAL A 471 3.84 5.90 -20.60
C VAL A 471 5.18 6.64 -20.51
N LYS A 472 5.32 7.59 -19.59
CA LYS A 472 6.61 8.17 -19.23
C LYS A 472 7.32 7.23 -18.25
N TRP A 473 8.45 6.66 -18.64
CA TRP A 473 9.24 5.78 -17.80
C TRP A 473 10.74 5.90 -18.15
N ASN A 474 11.62 5.90 -17.13
CA ASN A 474 13.07 6.11 -17.27
C ASN A 474 13.41 7.33 -18.14
N GLU A 475 12.76 8.46 -17.87
CA GLU A 475 12.92 9.73 -18.59
C GLU A 475 12.50 9.70 -20.06
N GLN A 476 11.95 8.59 -20.57
CA GLN A 476 11.51 8.41 -21.95
C GLN A 476 10.00 8.18 -22.04
N ILE A 477 9.40 8.52 -23.17
CA ILE A 477 8.00 8.22 -23.43
C ILE A 477 7.93 6.97 -24.30
N HIS A 478 7.47 5.89 -23.70
CA HIS A 478 7.27 4.61 -24.35
C HIS A 478 5.89 4.58 -25.00
N LYS A 479 5.84 4.23 -26.29
CA LYS A 479 4.60 4.01 -27.04
C LYS A 479 4.45 2.51 -27.25
N LEU A 480 3.55 1.89 -26.52
CA LEU A 480 3.38 0.44 -26.45
C LEU A 480 2.07 0.04 -27.12
N PRO A 481 2.02 -1.12 -27.80
CA PRO A 481 0.75 -1.66 -28.27
C PRO A 481 -0.12 -2.02 -27.06
N LEU A 482 -1.44 -1.99 -27.23
CA LEU A 482 -2.36 -2.44 -26.20
C LEU A 482 -2.21 -3.95 -25.93
N PRO A 483 -2.51 -4.40 -24.71
CA PRO A 483 -2.67 -5.83 -24.41
C PRO A 483 -3.70 -6.46 -25.36
N SER A 484 -3.41 -7.67 -25.85
CA SER A 484 -4.35 -8.43 -26.66
C SER A 484 -5.43 -9.05 -25.76
N SER A 485 -6.68 -8.98 -26.18
CA SER A 485 -7.76 -9.78 -25.57
C SER A 485 -7.76 -11.20 -26.14
N GLY A 486 -8.28 -12.15 -25.36
CA GLY A 486 -8.62 -13.49 -25.81
C GLY A 486 -9.77 -13.50 -26.84
N SER A 487 -10.09 -14.69 -27.35
CA SER A 487 -11.19 -14.86 -28.33
C SER A 487 -12.58 -14.53 -27.77
N ASP A 488 -12.71 -14.53 -26.45
CA ASP A 488 -13.90 -14.14 -25.69
C ASP A 488 -13.97 -12.62 -25.40
N GLY A 489 -12.93 -11.86 -25.78
CA GLY A 489 -12.82 -10.43 -25.52
C GLY A 489 -12.28 -10.08 -24.13
N ASN A 490 -11.98 -11.08 -23.29
CA ASN A 490 -11.41 -10.86 -21.96
C ASN A 490 -9.89 -10.71 -22.02
N TYR A 491 -9.32 -10.11 -20.98
CA TYR A 491 -7.88 -9.90 -20.85
C TYR A 491 -7.32 -10.78 -19.73
N ALA A 492 -6.30 -11.59 -20.03
CA ALA A 492 -5.63 -12.39 -19.00
C ALA A 492 -4.99 -11.47 -17.94
N LEU A 493 -5.24 -11.78 -16.66
CA LEU A 493 -4.55 -11.12 -15.57
C LEU A 493 -3.14 -11.68 -15.41
N PRO A 494 -2.12 -10.83 -15.25
CA PRO A 494 -0.75 -11.27 -15.06
C PRO A 494 -0.56 -11.87 -13.67
N HIS A 495 0.05 -13.05 -13.59
CA HIS A 495 0.48 -13.69 -12.34
C HIS A 495 1.92 -14.20 -12.48
N SER A 496 2.59 -14.39 -11.35
CA SER A 496 4.00 -14.77 -11.29
C SER A 496 4.25 -16.26 -11.09
N ASP A 497 3.20 -17.04 -10.83
CA ASP A 497 3.27 -18.46 -10.55
C ASP A 497 2.41 -19.23 -11.56
N PRO A 498 3.04 -19.93 -12.53
CA PRO A 498 2.33 -20.62 -13.61
C PRO A 498 1.48 -21.79 -13.14
N THR A 499 1.58 -22.19 -11.86
CA THR A 499 0.74 -23.25 -11.29
C THR A 499 -0.63 -22.75 -10.87
N LEU A 500 -0.79 -21.44 -10.66
CA LEU A 500 -2.04 -20.83 -10.24
C LEU A 500 -3.07 -20.81 -11.38
N PRO A 501 -4.38 -20.81 -11.05
CA PRO A 501 -5.41 -20.72 -12.08
C PRO A 501 -5.32 -19.40 -12.83
N ASP A 502 -5.60 -19.46 -14.13
CA ASP A 502 -5.71 -18.27 -14.96
C ASP A 502 -6.96 -17.46 -14.58
N GLU A 503 -6.78 -16.15 -14.42
CA GLU A 503 -7.83 -15.19 -14.08
C GLU A 503 -7.98 -14.17 -15.21
N TRP A 504 -9.19 -13.66 -15.40
CA TRP A 504 -9.53 -12.82 -16.54
C TRP A 504 -10.22 -11.53 -16.13
N CYS A 505 -9.92 -10.45 -16.87
CA CYS A 505 -10.51 -9.14 -16.71
C CYS A 505 -11.38 -8.81 -17.94
N PRO A 506 -12.65 -8.41 -17.76
CA PRO A 506 -13.56 -8.18 -18.89
C PRO A 506 -13.29 -6.89 -19.66
N THR A 507 -12.42 -6.02 -19.17
CA THR A 507 -12.21 -4.68 -19.76
C THR A 507 -10.75 -4.29 -19.76
N LEU A 508 -10.34 -3.52 -20.78
CA LEU A 508 -8.99 -2.97 -20.86
C LEU A 508 -8.70 -2.01 -19.71
N ASP A 509 -9.66 -1.17 -19.34
CA ASP A 509 -9.52 -0.26 -18.20
C ASP A 509 -9.24 -1.08 -16.92
N GLY A 510 -10.03 -2.11 -16.66
CA GLY A 510 -9.79 -3.04 -15.55
C GLY A 510 -8.37 -3.62 -15.56
N LEU A 511 -7.89 -4.12 -16.70
CA LEU A 511 -6.53 -4.65 -16.81
C LEU A 511 -5.45 -3.58 -16.54
N LEU A 512 -5.54 -2.41 -17.20
CA LEU A 512 -4.54 -1.34 -17.03
C LEU A 512 -4.53 -0.84 -15.58
N LYS A 513 -5.70 -0.72 -14.96
CA LYS A 513 -5.85 -0.35 -13.55
C LYS A 513 -5.35 -1.45 -12.61
N THR A 514 -5.42 -2.73 -12.97
CA THR A 514 -4.72 -3.82 -12.25
C THR A 514 -3.21 -3.64 -12.31
N HIS A 515 -2.65 -3.33 -13.49
CA HIS A 515 -1.23 -3.03 -13.63
C HIS A 515 -0.79 -1.84 -12.76
N VAL A 516 -1.62 -0.79 -12.66
CA VAL A 516 -1.39 0.34 -11.75
C VAL A 516 -1.51 -0.10 -10.28
N LEU A 517 -2.61 -0.74 -9.90
CA LEU A 517 -2.87 -1.10 -8.51
C LEU A 517 -1.80 -2.05 -7.93
N CYS A 518 -1.34 -2.99 -8.74
CA CYS A 518 -0.39 -4.03 -8.35
C CYS A 518 1.06 -3.72 -8.78
N GLN A 519 1.29 -2.56 -9.41
CA GLN A 519 2.58 -2.13 -9.96
C GLN A 519 3.24 -3.21 -10.83
N ILE A 520 2.47 -3.83 -11.71
CA ILE A 520 2.93 -4.93 -12.55
C ILE A 520 3.55 -4.32 -13.82
N PRO A 521 4.84 -4.57 -14.12
CA PRO A 521 5.44 -4.06 -15.34
C PRO A 521 4.68 -4.54 -16.57
N TYR A 522 4.35 -3.61 -17.48
CA TYR A 522 3.83 -3.93 -18.81
C TYR A 522 4.90 -3.61 -19.84
N LYS A 523 5.45 -4.64 -20.50
CA LYS A 523 6.56 -4.48 -21.47
C LYS A 523 7.71 -3.60 -20.96
N GLY A 524 8.04 -3.73 -19.67
CA GLY A 524 9.16 -3.06 -19.03
C GLY A 524 8.88 -1.67 -18.45
N VAL A 525 7.66 -1.14 -18.58
CA VAL A 525 7.26 0.14 -17.96
C VAL A 525 6.24 -0.07 -16.84
N ILE A 526 6.17 0.88 -15.90
CA ILE A 526 5.17 0.88 -14.83
C ILE A 526 4.21 2.05 -15.02
N MET A 527 2.92 1.77 -14.88
CA MET A 527 1.89 2.79 -14.88
C MET A 527 1.54 3.15 -13.44
N ARG A 528 1.37 4.44 -13.16
CA ARG A 528 1.02 4.97 -11.83
C ARG A 528 -0.19 5.89 -11.90
N LYS A 529 -0.21 6.82 -12.85
CA LYS A 529 -1.21 7.89 -12.91
C LYS A 529 -1.81 8.05 -14.29
N ALA A 530 -3.14 8.01 -14.36
CA ALA A 530 -3.85 8.14 -15.62
C ALA A 530 -4.06 9.63 -15.94
N VAL A 531 -3.45 10.10 -17.03
CA VAL A 531 -3.60 11.48 -17.48
C VAL A 531 -4.91 11.63 -18.24
N ARG A 532 -5.91 12.17 -17.55
CA ARG A 532 -7.28 12.31 -18.07
C ARG A 532 -7.40 13.49 -19.03
N ARG A 533 -8.37 13.43 -19.94
CA ARG A 533 -8.84 14.60 -20.68
C ARG A 533 -9.32 15.64 -19.67
N ILE A 534 -8.90 16.89 -19.84
CA ILE A 534 -9.54 18.01 -19.18
C ILE A 534 -10.95 18.06 -19.80
N GLN A 535 -11.96 17.62 -19.05
CA GLN A 535 -13.33 17.90 -19.44
C GLN A 535 -13.51 19.39 -19.19
N ASP A 536 -13.65 20.17 -20.28
CA ASP A 536 -14.22 21.50 -20.20
C ASP A 536 -15.61 21.33 -19.57
N PHE A 537 -15.74 21.74 -18.29
CA PHE A 537 -17.02 21.81 -17.58
C PHE A 537 -17.77 23.08 -17.97
#